data_AF-A0A7W4HJ45-F1
#
_entry.id   AF-A0A7W4HJ45-F1
#
_cell.length_a   1.000
_cell.length_b   1.000
_cell.length_c   1.000
_cell.angle_alpha   90.00
_cell.angle_beta   90.00
_cell.angle_gamma   90.00
#
_symmetry.space_group_name_H-M   'P 1'
#
loop_
_entity.id
_entity.type
_entity.pdbx_description
1 polymer ?
#
loop_
_entity_poly.entity_id
_entity_poly.type
_entity_poly.pdbx_seq_one_letter_code
_entity_poly.pdbx_strand_id
1 'polypeptide(L)'
;MSKHKIAFFDIDGTIRNKSLTESLFEILIQDYSYRGTNEEKYLQLQDEISKLRKAYKSSEDKSDYLYGDYCEKVVEFTMFSLENYTLEEVREIGRRVAVEYRDHQDYVFSKELIKFLRQEGFELVAISGSPKFLVDAFVKEYGFSKGIGQDYVKDEKAGIFKETSIRTFQDKHVFIKELLRDRSSGDFNRDDFYIVAVGDTECDFSMMEYADKAFIINPSIRFFSKIVELFKIGKLKQYSDFGKYTIVTERKRRTIIQYIRTLPMDSGGFYVDTWSPLILKDSDIAEALKCSV
;
A
#
# COMPACT_ATOMS: atom_id res chain seq x y z
N MET A 1 29.72 -2.78 11.00
CA MET A 1 29.45 -3.24 9.62
C MET A 1 28.41 -2.33 9.00
N SER A 2 28.36 -2.17 7.68
CA SER A 2 27.28 -1.39 7.04
C SER A 2 25.96 -2.15 7.19
N LYS A 3 24.90 -1.48 7.67
CA LYS A 3 23.58 -2.09 7.82
C LYS A 3 23.04 -2.57 6.47
N HIS A 4 22.33 -3.69 6.45
CA HIS A 4 21.57 -4.14 5.29
C HIS A 4 20.41 -3.17 5.04
N LYS A 5 20.38 -2.58 3.84
CA LYS A 5 19.35 -1.61 3.45
C LYS A 5 18.16 -2.34 2.81
N ILE A 6 16.97 -2.18 3.38
CA ILE A 6 15.75 -2.81 2.89
C ILE A 6 14.55 -1.87 3.00
N ALA A 7 13.68 -1.90 2.02
CA ALA A 7 12.49 -1.07 1.97
C ALA A 7 11.23 -1.90 1.75
N PHE A 8 10.21 -1.63 2.54
CA PHE A 8 8.90 -2.28 2.51
C PHE A 8 7.86 -1.30 2.00
N PHE A 9 7.10 -1.71 1.00
CA PHE A 9 6.08 -0.91 0.36
C PHE A 9 4.72 -1.59 0.45
N ASP A 10 3.69 -0.86 0.84
CA ASP A 10 2.35 -1.15 0.35
C ASP A 10 2.25 -0.85 -1.17
N ILE A 11 1.24 -1.42 -1.83
CA ILE A 11 1.01 -1.22 -3.27
C ILE A 11 -0.16 -0.28 -3.54
N ASP A 12 -1.31 -0.52 -2.92
CA ASP A 12 -2.61 0.01 -3.32
C ASP A 12 -2.90 1.30 -2.58
N GLY A 13 -2.92 2.44 -3.27
CA GLY A 13 -2.94 3.76 -2.62
C GLY A 13 -1.54 4.30 -2.28
N THR A 14 -0.53 3.42 -2.35
CA THR A 14 0.87 3.76 -2.03
C THR A 14 1.77 3.87 -3.27
N ILE A 15 1.91 2.81 -4.07
CA ILE A 15 2.64 2.89 -5.35
C ILE A 15 1.67 3.28 -6.47
N ARG A 16 0.47 2.70 -6.46
CA ARG A 16 -0.58 2.92 -7.45
C ARG A 16 -1.73 3.73 -6.85
N ASN A 17 -2.32 4.62 -7.65
CA ASN A 17 -3.49 5.40 -7.27
C ASN A 17 -4.83 4.64 -7.45
N LYS A 18 -4.81 3.55 -8.21
CA LYS A 18 -5.91 2.59 -8.36
C LYS A 18 -5.41 1.24 -7.88
N SER A 19 -6.22 0.56 -7.06
CA SER A 19 -5.82 -0.72 -6.51
C SER A 19 -5.70 -1.80 -7.59
N LEU A 20 -4.89 -2.82 -7.33
CA LEU A 20 -4.77 -4.01 -8.16
C LEU A 20 -6.12 -4.72 -8.30
N THR A 21 -6.91 -4.76 -7.23
CA THR A 21 -8.25 -5.38 -7.22
C THR A 21 -9.29 -4.59 -8.02
N GLU A 22 -9.28 -3.25 -7.96
CA GLU A 22 -10.16 -2.41 -8.81
C GLU A 22 -9.75 -2.54 -10.29
N SER A 23 -8.46 -2.60 -10.58
CA SER A 23 -7.95 -2.83 -11.94
C SER A 23 -8.32 -4.22 -12.46
N LEU A 24 -8.27 -5.25 -11.61
CA LEU A 24 -8.73 -6.61 -11.94
C LEU A 24 -10.24 -6.62 -12.22
N PHE A 25 -11.04 -5.95 -11.40
CA PHE A 25 -12.49 -5.82 -11.62
C PHE A 25 -12.80 -5.20 -12.99
N GLU A 26 -12.13 -4.11 -13.36
CA GLU A 26 -12.33 -3.44 -14.65
C GLU A 26 -11.98 -4.37 -15.83
N ILE A 27 -10.81 -5.03 -15.78
CA ILE A 27 -10.39 -5.95 -16.85
C ILE A 27 -11.34 -7.14 -16.94
N LEU A 28 -11.78 -7.72 -15.82
CA LEU A 28 -12.68 -8.87 -15.83
C LEU A 28 -14.02 -8.55 -16.49
N ILE A 29 -14.53 -7.32 -16.34
CA ILE A 29 -15.77 -6.89 -17.00
C ILE A 29 -15.56 -6.57 -18.48
N GLN A 30 -14.43 -5.95 -18.82
CA GLN A 30 -14.17 -5.43 -20.17
C GLN A 30 -13.72 -6.53 -21.15
N ASP A 31 -12.86 -7.42 -20.69
CA ASP A 31 -12.08 -8.28 -21.58
C ASP A 31 -12.35 -9.77 -21.40
N TYR A 32 -13.05 -10.16 -20.33
CA TYR A 32 -13.25 -11.55 -19.97
C TYR A 32 -14.73 -11.89 -19.86
N SER A 33 -15.11 -13.04 -20.41
CA SER A 33 -16.48 -13.55 -20.25
C SER A 33 -16.64 -14.19 -18.87
N TYR A 34 -17.76 -13.93 -18.21
CA TYR A 34 -18.13 -14.71 -17.03
C TYR A 34 -18.41 -16.16 -17.44
N ARG A 35 -17.76 -17.12 -16.77
CA ARG A 35 -17.84 -18.56 -17.07
C ARG A 35 -18.61 -19.37 -16.02
N GLY A 36 -19.20 -18.70 -15.03
CA GLY A 36 -19.99 -19.35 -13.99
C GLY A 36 -21.45 -19.53 -14.37
N THR A 37 -22.19 -20.26 -13.53
CA THR A 37 -23.61 -20.59 -13.76
C THR A 37 -24.58 -19.63 -13.06
N ASN A 38 -24.11 -18.85 -12.09
CA ASN A 38 -24.94 -17.94 -11.31
C ASN A 38 -24.79 -16.50 -11.83
N GLU A 39 -25.47 -16.21 -12.95
CA GLU A 39 -25.45 -14.89 -13.61
C GLU A 39 -26.17 -13.82 -12.78
N GLU A 40 -27.24 -14.19 -12.06
CA GLU A 40 -27.97 -13.29 -11.16
C GLU A 40 -27.03 -12.69 -10.11
N LYS A 41 -26.26 -13.53 -9.41
CA LYS A 41 -25.26 -13.07 -8.43
C LYS A 41 -24.16 -12.23 -9.09
N TYR A 42 -23.69 -12.62 -10.27
CA TYR A 42 -22.68 -11.87 -11.03
C TYR A 42 -23.13 -10.43 -11.30
N LEU A 43 -24.37 -10.25 -11.76
CA LEU A 43 -24.96 -8.93 -12.04
C LEU A 43 -25.27 -8.16 -10.75
N GLN A 44 -25.75 -8.85 -9.71
CA GLN A 44 -26.00 -8.25 -8.41
C GLN A 44 -24.73 -7.63 -7.81
N LEU A 45 -23.62 -8.36 -7.83
CA LEU A 45 -22.35 -7.87 -7.31
C LEU A 45 -21.87 -6.63 -8.07
N GLN A 46 -22.03 -6.56 -9.39
CA GLN A 46 -21.71 -5.36 -10.17
C GLN A 46 -22.56 -4.15 -9.78
N ASP A 47 -23.86 -4.35 -9.57
CA ASP A 47 -24.77 -3.29 -9.14
C ASP A 47 -24.43 -2.80 -7.72
N GLU A 48 -24.14 -3.70 -6.79
CA GLU A 48 -23.68 -3.36 -5.44
C GLU A 48 -22.38 -2.54 -5.48
N ILE A 49 -21.39 -2.96 -6.27
CA ILE A 49 -20.13 -2.23 -6.47
C ILE A 49 -20.39 -0.84 -7.04
N SER A 50 -21.27 -0.72 -8.04
CA SER A 50 -21.63 0.58 -8.64
C SER A 50 -22.27 1.52 -7.62
N LYS A 51 -23.19 1.01 -6.80
CA LYS A 51 -23.85 1.77 -5.71
C LYS A 51 -22.85 2.21 -4.65
N LEU A 52 -22.00 1.32 -4.17
CA LEU A 52 -20.95 1.63 -3.20
C LEU A 52 -19.96 2.65 -3.76
N ARG A 53 -19.57 2.51 -5.04
CA ARG A 53 -18.67 3.45 -5.72
C ARG A 53 -19.24 4.87 -5.75
N LYS A 54 -20.53 4.99 -6.03
CA LYS A 54 -21.23 6.28 -5.99
C LYS A 54 -21.31 6.82 -4.56
N ALA A 55 -21.65 5.96 -3.61
CA ALA A 55 -21.83 6.34 -2.21
C ALA A 55 -20.55 6.91 -1.59
N TYR A 56 -19.41 6.19 -1.67
CA TYR A 56 -18.17 6.65 -1.02
C TYR A 56 -17.64 7.96 -1.64
N LYS A 57 -17.81 8.16 -2.96
CA LYS A 57 -17.39 9.40 -3.65
C LYS A 57 -18.25 10.62 -3.30
N SER A 58 -19.49 10.39 -2.88
CA SER A 58 -20.47 11.44 -2.54
C SER A 58 -20.57 11.70 -1.04
N SER A 59 -19.90 10.89 -0.21
CA SER A 59 -19.92 11.03 1.25
C SER A 59 -18.67 11.75 1.73
N GLU A 60 -18.83 12.69 2.66
CA GLU A 60 -17.73 13.31 3.39
C GLU A 60 -17.36 12.43 4.60
N ASP A 61 -18.20 12.41 5.63
CA ASP A 61 -17.88 11.77 6.93
C ASP A 61 -17.78 10.24 6.89
N LYS A 62 -18.45 9.57 5.95
CA LYS A 62 -18.46 8.10 5.86
C LYS A 62 -17.62 7.55 4.72
N SER A 63 -16.85 8.41 4.04
CA SER A 63 -16.09 8.03 2.84
C SER A 63 -15.17 6.83 3.10
N ASP A 64 -14.39 6.89 4.19
CA ASP A 64 -13.44 5.82 4.55
C ASP A 64 -14.14 4.47 4.81
N TYR A 65 -15.29 4.48 5.52
CA TYR A 65 -16.05 3.27 5.81
C TYR A 65 -16.66 2.68 4.54
N LEU A 66 -17.33 3.52 3.73
CA LEU A 66 -17.95 3.08 2.47
C LEU A 66 -16.91 2.64 1.44
N TYR A 67 -15.70 3.20 1.49
CA TYR A 67 -14.58 2.75 0.67
C TYR A 67 -14.11 1.36 1.09
N GLY A 68 -14.07 1.07 2.40
CA GLY A 68 -13.84 -0.29 2.91
C GLY A 68 -14.86 -1.30 2.37
N ASP A 69 -16.16 -1.00 2.51
CA ASP A 69 -17.25 -1.84 1.97
C ASP A 69 -17.11 -2.05 0.45
N TYR A 70 -16.74 -0.99 -0.28
CA TYR A 70 -16.47 -1.04 -1.72
C TYR A 70 -15.32 -2.00 -2.05
N CYS A 71 -14.19 -1.90 -1.34
CA CYS A 71 -13.03 -2.77 -1.53
C CYS A 71 -13.36 -4.24 -1.26
N GLU A 72 -14.07 -4.54 -0.17
CA GLU A 72 -14.50 -5.90 0.15
C GLU A 72 -15.41 -6.47 -0.95
N LYS A 73 -16.36 -5.67 -1.44
CA LYS A 73 -17.27 -6.10 -2.50
C LYS A 73 -16.56 -6.34 -3.84
N VAL A 74 -15.57 -5.51 -4.18
CA VAL A 74 -14.71 -5.71 -5.36
C VAL A 74 -13.93 -7.01 -5.25
N VAL A 75 -13.36 -7.32 -4.08
CA VAL A 75 -12.68 -8.61 -3.85
C VAL A 75 -13.66 -9.76 -4.00
N GLU A 76 -14.84 -9.69 -3.41
CA GLU A 76 -15.88 -10.72 -3.54
C GLU A 76 -16.21 -10.99 -5.02
N PHE A 77 -16.46 -9.93 -5.81
CA PHE A 77 -16.73 -10.06 -7.24
C PHE A 77 -15.58 -10.70 -8.00
N THR A 78 -14.35 -10.23 -7.80
CA THR A 78 -13.20 -10.72 -8.56
C THR A 78 -12.93 -12.20 -8.26
N MET A 79 -13.01 -12.61 -6.99
CA MET A 79 -12.87 -14.01 -6.58
C MET A 79 -13.98 -14.89 -7.14
N PHE A 80 -15.22 -14.40 -7.13
CA PHE A 80 -16.36 -15.09 -7.71
C PHE A 80 -16.25 -15.25 -9.23
N SER A 81 -15.80 -14.21 -9.93
CA SER A 81 -15.68 -14.19 -11.39
C SER A 81 -14.58 -15.12 -11.91
N LEU A 82 -13.54 -15.35 -11.11
CA LEU A 82 -12.38 -16.19 -11.45
C LEU A 82 -12.56 -17.68 -11.14
N GLU A 83 -13.65 -18.09 -10.50
CA GLU A 83 -13.89 -19.47 -10.03
C GLU A 83 -13.71 -20.54 -11.12
N ASN A 84 -14.15 -20.24 -12.34
CA ASN A 84 -14.14 -21.16 -13.48
C ASN A 84 -12.96 -20.92 -14.44
N TYR A 85 -11.96 -20.15 -14.00
CA TYR A 85 -10.70 -19.97 -14.71
C TYR A 85 -9.64 -20.92 -14.16
N THR A 86 -8.74 -21.37 -15.03
CA THR A 86 -7.56 -22.13 -14.62
C THR A 86 -6.56 -21.23 -13.88
N LEU A 87 -5.70 -21.81 -13.05
CA LEU A 87 -4.66 -21.05 -12.34
C LEU A 87 -3.69 -20.34 -13.30
N GLU A 88 -3.46 -20.90 -14.47
CA GLU A 88 -2.63 -20.29 -15.51
C GLU A 88 -3.31 -19.04 -16.10
N GLU A 89 -4.60 -19.13 -16.44
CA GLU A 89 -5.37 -17.96 -16.90
C GLU A 89 -5.44 -16.87 -15.83
N VAL A 90 -5.69 -17.23 -14.56
CA VAL A 90 -5.70 -16.26 -13.44
C VAL A 90 -4.35 -15.53 -13.32
N ARG A 91 -3.24 -16.25 -13.47
CA ARG A 91 -1.89 -15.64 -13.45
C ARG A 91 -1.68 -14.70 -14.63
N GLU A 92 -2.13 -15.06 -15.83
CA GLU A 92 -2.02 -14.21 -17.01
C GLU A 92 -2.88 -12.94 -16.89
N ILE A 93 -4.11 -13.07 -16.37
CA ILE A 93 -4.96 -11.92 -16.03
C ILE A 93 -4.24 -10.99 -15.05
N GLY A 94 -3.64 -11.55 -13.99
CA GLY A 94 -2.87 -10.77 -13.02
C GLY A 94 -1.66 -10.06 -13.63
N ARG A 95 -0.96 -10.72 -14.57
CA ARG A 95 0.14 -10.10 -15.32
C ARG A 95 -0.35 -8.92 -16.15
N ARG A 96 -1.50 -9.04 -16.83
CA ARG A 96 -2.11 -7.94 -17.58
C ARG A 96 -2.43 -6.75 -16.67
N VAL A 97 -3.03 -6.99 -15.51
CA VAL A 97 -3.29 -5.94 -14.49
C VAL A 97 -2.02 -5.20 -14.10
N ALA A 98 -0.90 -5.91 -13.87
CA ALA A 98 0.36 -5.29 -13.49
C ALA A 98 0.99 -4.43 -14.60
N VAL A 99 0.85 -4.84 -15.87
CA VAL A 99 1.53 -4.20 -17.02
C VAL A 99 0.70 -3.10 -17.66
N GLU A 100 -0.58 -3.35 -17.98
CA GLU A 100 -1.40 -2.46 -18.83
C GLU A 100 -1.62 -1.08 -18.22
N TYR A 101 -1.62 -1.02 -16.89
CA TYR A 101 -1.89 0.20 -16.16
C TYR A 101 -0.66 0.83 -15.50
N ARG A 102 0.54 0.31 -15.79
CA ARG A 102 1.81 0.86 -15.29
C ARG A 102 2.00 2.31 -15.75
N ASP A 103 2.76 3.09 -14.99
CA ASP A 103 3.15 4.49 -15.26
C ASP A 103 2.03 5.54 -15.22
N HIS A 104 0.84 5.23 -15.75
CA HIS A 104 -0.32 6.12 -15.75
C HIS A 104 -1.03 6.17 -14.39
N GLN A 105 -1.04 5.05 -13.68
CA GLN A 105 -1.67 4.93 -12.37
C GLN A 105 -0.65 4.97 -11.21
N ASP A 106 0.64 5.04 -11.50
CA ASP A 106 1.67 5.12 -10.46
C ASP A 106 1.87 6.56 -9.98
N TYR A 107 2.01 6.76 -8.67
CA TYR A 107 2.38 8.06 -8.11
C TYR A 107 3.81 8.42 -8.52
N VAL A 108 4.02 9.67 -8.95
CA VAL A 108 5.34 10.19 -9.36
C VAL A 108 6.34 10.05 -8.22
N PHE A 109 5.95 10.44 -7.01
CA PHE A 109 6.83 10.32 -5.86
C PHE A 109 7.27 8.86 -5.60
N SER A 110 6.32 7.92 -5.59
CA SER A 110 6.62 6.51 -5.32
C SER A 110 7.55 5.92 -6.37
N LYS A 111 7.41 6.31 -7.65
CA LYS A 111 8.34 5.92 -8.72
C LYS A 111 9.76 6.44 -8.48
N GLU A 112 9.90 7.73 -8.17
CA GLU A 112 11.22 8.32 -7.91
C GLU A 112 11.84 7.77 -6.61
N LEU A 113 11.04 7.49 -5.58
CA LEU A 113 11.50 6.84 -4.35
C LEU A 113 12.02 5.42 -4.63
N ILE A 114 11.28 4.61 -5.38
CA ILE A 114 11.70 3.26 -5.78
C ILE A 114 13.04 3.31 -6.55
N LYS A 115 13.17 4.25 -7.49
CA LYS A 115 14.40 4.45 -8.28
C LYS A 115 15.57 4.88 -7.40
N PHE A 116 15.36 5.86 -6.51
CA PHE A 116 16.37 6.34 -5.59
C PHE A 116 16.85 5.23 -4.65
N LEU A 117 15.94 4.50 -4.00
CA LEU A 117 16.29 3.41 -3.08
C LEU A 117 17.08 2.29 -3.78
N ARG A 118 16.77 1.97 -5.04
CA ARG A 118 17.58 1.03 -5.84
C ARG A 118 19.00 1.54 -6.06
N GLN A 119 19.15 2.81 -6.42
CA GLN A 119 20.46 3.44 -6.62
C GLN A 119 21.28 3.42 -5.32
N GLU A 120 20.62 3.56 -4.17
CA GLU A 120 21.21 3.50 -2.84
C GLU A 120 21.45 2.07 -2.30
N GLY A 121 21.16 1.04 -3.11
CA GLY A 121 21.43 -0.37 -2.79
C GLY A 121 20.40 -1.03 -1.87
N PHE A 122 19.17 -0.52 -1.80
CA PHE A 122 18.10 -1.15 -1.03
C PHE A 122 17.52 -2.39 -1.72
N GLU A 123 17.32 -3.47 -0.96
CA GLU A 123 16.37 -4.52 -1.31
C GLU A 123 14.94 -3.96 -1.20
N LEU A 124 14.11 -4.18 -2.23
CA LEU A 124 12.71 -3.73 -2.22
C LEU A 124 11.77 -4.91 -2.04
N VAL A 125 10.84 -4.81 -1.09
CA VAL A 125 9.82 -5.82 -0.77
C VAL A 125 8.45 -5.16 -0.75
N ALA A 126 7.45 -5.83 -1.31
CA ALA A 126 6.06 -5.37 -1.25
C ALA A 126 5.26 -6.19 -0.23
N ILE A 127 4.42 -5.53 0.57
CA ILE A 127 3.46 -6.13 1.50
C ILE A 127 2.10 -5.51 1.25
N SER A 128 1.14 -6.25 0.69
CA SER A 128 -0.17 -5.75 0.30
C SER A 128 -1.30 -6.68 0.75
N GLY A 129 -2.48 -6.10 1.00
CA GLY A 129 -3.73 -6.82 1.24
C GLY A 129 -4.36 -7.39 -0.04
N SER A 130 -3.84 -7.06 -1.22
CA SER A 130 -4.33 -7.60 -2.49
C SER A 130 -4.01 -9.10 -2.65
N PRO A 131 -4.80 -9.85 -3.42
CA PRO A 131 -4.55 -11.26 -3.72
C PRO A 131 -3.13 -11.56 -4.17
N LYS A 132 -2.54 -12.63 -3.62
CA LYS A 132 -1.14 -13.00 -3.85
C LYS A 132 -0.75 -13.09 -5.32
N PHE A 133 -1.61 -13.62 -6.19
CA PHE A 133 -1.28 -13.71 -7.62
C PHE A 133 -1.13 -12.33 -8.30
N LEU A 134 -1.86 -11.30 -7.84
CA LEU A 134 -1.70 -9.93 -8.32
C LEU A 134 -0.41 -9.32 -7.77
N VAL A 135 -0.12 -9.54 -6.49
CA VAL A 135 1.10 -9.06 -5.85
C VAL A 135 2.34 -9.69 -6.49
N ASP A 136 2.34 -11.00 -6.73
CA ASP A 136 3.43 -11.73 -7.37
C ASP A 136 3.68 -11.23 -8.80
N ALA A 137 2.61 -10.95 -9.56
CA ALA A 137 2.72 -10.33 -10.88
C ALA A 137 3.30 -8.91 -10.79
N PHE A 138 2.79 -8.09 -9.88
CA PHE A 138 3.27 -6.73 -9.66
C PHE A 138 4.76 -6.68 -9.31
N VAL A 139 5.20 -7.46 -8.32
CA VAL A 139 6.61 -7.42 -7.90
C VAL A 139 7.57 -7.88 -8.98
N LYS A 140 7.16 -8.85 -9.80
CA LYS A 140 7.95 -9.31 -10.96
C LYS A 140 8.12 -8.19 -11.98
N GLU A 141 7.05 -7.54 -12.38
CA GLU A 141 7.06 -6.47 -13.41
C GLU A 141 7.75 -5.19 -12.92
N TYR A 142 7.63 -4.88 -11.61
CA TYR A 142 8.22 -3.70 -11.01
C TYR A 142 9.66 -3.94 -10.56
N GLY A 143 10.16 -5.17 -10.51
CA GLY A 143 11.53 -5.50 -10.10
C GLY A 143 11.74 -5.44 -8.58
N PHE A 144 10.75 -5.86 -7.81
CA PHE A 144 10.86 -6.06 -6.37
C PHE A 144 11.39 -7.47 -6.10
N SER A 145 12.13 -7.63 -5.01
CA SER A 145 12.79 -8.89 -4.65
C SER A 145 11.81 -9.94 -4.11
N LYS A 146 10.74 -9.49 -3.43
CA LYS A 146 9.71 -10.34 -2.84
C LYS A 146 8.39 -9.59 -2.73
N GLY A 147 7.29 -10.31 -2.88
CA GLY A 147 5.93 -9.85 -2.61
C GLY A 147 5.27 -10.71 -1.53
N ILE A 148 4.59 -10.06 -0.60
CA ILE A 148 3.77 -10.68 0.44
C ILE A 148 2.34 -10.18 0.21
N GLY A 149 1.51 -11.04 -0.38
CA GLY A 149 0.12 -10.75 -0.73
C GLY A 149 -0.86 -11.67 -0.01
N GLN A 150 -2.12 -11.29 0.01
CA GLN A 150 -3.18 -12.03 0.69
C GLN A 150 -3.44 -13.37 0.00
N ASP A 151 -3.32 -14.46 0.76
CA ASP A 151 -3.60 -15.80 0.25
C ASP A 151 -5.10 -16.07 0.22
N TYR A 152 -5.53 -16.69 -0.88
CA TYR A 152 -6.88 -17.22 -1.07
C TYR A 152 -6.79 -18.68 -1.49
N VAL A 153 -7.67 -19.51 -0.93
CA VAL A 153 -7.78 -20.94 -1.23
C VAL A 153 -9.13 -21.17 -1.90
N LYS A 154 -9.15 -21.95 -2.99
CA LYS A 154 -10.40 -22.34 -3.63
C LYS A 154 -11.21 -23.22 -2.68
N ASP A 155 -12.42 -22.81 -2.35
CA ASP A 155 -13.36 -23.67 -1.65
C ASP A 155 -13.93 -24.67 -2.66
N GLU A 156 -13.50 -25.93 -2.61
CA GLU A 156 -13.97 -26.97 -3.55
C GLU A 156 -15.47 -27.26 -3.45
N LYS A 157 -16.15 -26.90 -2.35
CA LYS A 157 -17.60 -27.12 -2.18
C LYS A 157 -18.42 -25.95 -2.71
N ALA A 158 -17.96 -24.73 -2.45
CA ALA A 158 -18.64 -23.50 -2.86
C ALA A 158 -18.14 -22.97 -4.21
N GLY A 159 -17.02 -23.49 -4.71
CA GLY A 159 -16.28 -23.05 -5.89
C GLY A 159 -15.57 -21.69 -5.76
N ILE A 160 -15.83 -20.92 -4.71
CA ILE A 160 -15.33 -19.56 -4.52
C ILE A 160 -13.95 -19.55 -3.84
N PHE A 161 -13.06 -18.62 -4.24
CA PHE A 161 -11.82 -18.34 -3.50
C PHE A 161 -12.11 -17.71 -2.14
N LYS A 162 -11.71 -18.37 -1.06
CA LYS A 162 -11.82 -17.91 0.32
C LYS A 162 -10.48 -17.45 0.85
N GLU A 163 -10.49 -16.30 1.50
CA GLU A 163 -9.31 -15.76 2.16
C GLU A 163 -8.84 -16.65 3.31
N THR A 164 -7.52 -16.76 3.49
CA THR A 164 -6.94 -17.49 4.62
C THR A 164 -7.12 -16.74 5.95
N SER A 165 -6.78 -17.39 7.06
CA SER A 165 -6.82 -16.76 8.38
C SER A 165 -5.73 -15.69 8.57
N ILE A 166 -4.63 -15.79 7.83
CA ILE A 166 -3.55 -14.80 7.86
C ILE A 166 -4.01 -13.58 7.08
N ARG A 167 -3.99 -12.41 7.70
CA ARG A 167 -4.41 -11.14 7.10
C ARG A 167 -3.19 -10.26 6.81
N THR A 168 -2.77 -10.16 5.55
CA THR A 168 -1.55 -9.42 5.18
C THR A 168 -1.68 -7.91 5.30
N PHE A 169 -2.90 -7.39 5.43
CA PHE A 169 -3.18 -5.99 5.75
C PHE A 169 -3.16 -5.70 7.25
N GLN A 170 -3.04 -6.70 8.14
CA GLN A 170 -2.95 -6.48 9.58
C GLN A 170 -1.52 -6.67 10.06
N ASP A 171 -1.11 -5.87 11.05
CA ASP A 171 0.16 -6.03 11.77
C ASP A 171 1.36 -6.30 10.85
N LYS A 172 1.47 -5.56 9.73
CA LYS A 172 2.48 -5.76 8.67
C LYS A 172 3.92 -5.93 9.17
N HIS A 173 4.25 -5.34 10.32
CA HIS A 173 5.55 -5.52 10.99
C HIS A 173 5.90 -6.98 11.35
N VAL A 174 4.92 -7.87 11.51
CA VAL A 174 5.14 -9.31 11.75
C VAL A 174 5.79 -9.96 10.53
N PHE A 175 5.29 -9.68 9.32
CA PHE A 175 5.88 -10.18 8.08
C PHE A 175 7.28 -9.62 7.85
N ILE A 176 7.53 -8.36 8.25
CA ILE A 176 8.87 -7.78 8.23
C ILE A 176 9.80 -8.59 9.13
N LYS A 177 9.43 -8.79 10.41
CA LYS A 177 10.26 -9.53 11.38
C LYS A 177 10.55 -10.95 10.91
N GLU A 178 9.55 -11.65 10.38
CA GLU A 178 9.72 -13.00 9.83
C GLU A 178 10.70 -13.00 8.66
N LEU A 179 10.52 -12.09 7.69
CA LEU A 179 11.42 -12.00 6.55
C LEU A 179 12.86 -11.68 6.96
N LEU A 180 13.06 -10.73 7.86
CA LEU A 180 14.42 -10.34 8.28
C LEU A 180 15.11 -11.46 9.06
N ARG A 181 14.36 -12.25 9.83
CA ARG A 181 14.87 -13.48 10.47
C ARG A 181 15.34 -14.49 9.43
N ASP A 182 14.52 -14.75 8.40
CA ASP A 182 14.90 -15.67 7.31
C ASP A 182 16.14 -15.21 6.53
N ARG A 183 16.36 -13.90 6.45
CA ARG A 183 17.54 -13.30 5.80
C ARG A 183 18.79 -13.30 6.68
N SER A 184 18.66 -13.55 7.98
CA SER A 184 19.77 -13.54 8.91
C SER A 184 20.50 -14.88 8.89
N SER A 185 21.82 -14.87 8.69
CA SER A 185 22.64 -16.10 8.66
C SER A 185 23.02 -16.62 10.07
N GLY A 186 22.46 -16.01 11.12
CA GLY A 186 22.74 -16.29 12.53
C GLY A 186 21.65 -15.70 13.42
N ASP A 187 21.98 -15.33 14.66
CA ASP A 187 21.02 -14.71 15.58
C ASP A 187 20.48 -13.41 14.99
N PHE A 188 19.15 -13.32 14.89
CA PHE A 188 18.48 -12.16 14.33
C PHE A 188 18.68 -10.94 15.25
N ASN A 189 19.29 -9.90 14.70
CA ASN A 189 19.33 -8.57 15.30
C ASN A 189 18.73 -7.54 14.33
N ARG A 190 17.67 -6.86 14.78
CA ARG A 190 17.02 -5.81 13.97
C ARG A 190 18.00 -4.71 13.58
N ASP A 191 18.94 -4.37 14.47
CA ASP A 191 19.82 -3.21 14.28
C ASP A 191 20.83 -3.38 13.15
N ASP A 192 20.99 -4.60 12.65
CA ASP A 192 21.79 -4.91 11.45
C ASP A 192 21.12 -4.41 10.16
N PHE A 193 19.87 -3.94 10.23
CA PHE A 193 19.10 -3.44 9.11
C PHE A 193 18.81 -1.94 9.22
N TYR A 194 18.79 -1.27 8.07
CA TYR A 194 18.21 0.06 7.91
C TYR A 194 16.94 -0.07 7.07
N ILE A 195 15.80 0.22 7.69
CA ILE A 195 14.48 -0.12 7.18
C ILE A 195 13.75 1.15 6.74
N VAL A 196 13.33 1.19 5.48
CA VAL A 196 12.37 2.18 4.97
C VAL A 196 11.00 1.52 4.86
N ALA A 197 9.94 2.19 5.30
CA ALA A 197 8.55 1.75 5.14
C ALA A 197 7.75 2.79 4.36
N VAL A 198 6.86 2.34 3.49
CA VAL A 198 6.04 3.21 2.64
C VAL A 198 4.60 2.68 2.62
N GLY A 199 3.62 3.54 2.89
CA GLY A 199 2.21 3.17 3.00
C GLY A 199 1.27 4.38 3.02
N ASP A 200 -0.03 4.16 2.95
CA ASP A 200 -1.06 5.21 2.88
C ASP A 200 -2.20 5.04 3.90
N THR A 201 -2.30 3.89 4.57
CA THR A 201 -3.43 3.60 5.48
C THR A 201 -2.99 3.26 6.90
N GLU A 202 -3.95 3.20 7.82
CA GLU A 202 -3.73 2.80 9.22
C GLU A 202 -3.15 1.37 9.33
N CYS A 203 -3.48 0.50 8.38
CA CYS A 203 -2.98 -0.87 8.27
C CYS A 203 -1.46 -0.94 8.13
N ASP A 204 -0.86 0.10 7.54
CA ASP A 204 0.57 0.21 7.31
C ASP A 204 1.35 0.73 8.52
N PHE A 205 0.63 1.29 9.51
CA PHE A 205 1.24 1.99 10.62
C PHE A 205 2.21 1.12 11.42
N SER A 206 1.86 -0.15 11.65
CA SER A 206 2.75 -1.07 12.37
C SER A 206 4.10 -1.26 11.67
N MET A 207 4.09 -1.36 10.34
CA MET A 207 5.29 -1.44 9.51
C MET A 207 6.11 -0.15 9.60
N MET A 208 5.45 1.01 9.57
CA MET A 208 6.10 2.31 9.71
C MET A 208 6.70 2.53 11.10
N GLU A 209 6.01 2.07 12.14
CA GLU A 209 6.50 2.15 13.52
C GLU A 209 7.74 1.24 13.71
N TYR A 210 7.82 0.12 13.00
CA TYR A 210 8.97 -0.78 13.03
C TYR A 210 10.18 -0.25 12.24
N ALA A 211 9.98 0.62 11.25
CA ALA A 211 11.02 1.14 10.36
C ALA A 211 11.90 2.24 10.97
N ASP A 212 13.03 2.53 10.33
CA ASP A 212 13.91 3.67 10.65
C ASP A 212 13.39 4.96 9.98
N LYS A 213 12.89 4.83 8.75
CA LYS A 213 12.27 5.91 7.97
C LYS A 213 10.93 5.46 7.41
N ALA A 214 9.94 6.35 7.43
CA ALA A 214 8.59 6.10 6.95
C ALA A 214 8.12 7.22 6.00
N PHE A 215 7.62 6.82 4.83
CA PHE A 215 6.94 7.70 3.88
C PHE A 215 5.45 7.39 3.87
N ILE A 216 4.64 8.38 4.22
CA ILE A 216 3.19 8.29 4.28
C ILE A 216 2.62 8.95 3.04
N ILE A 217 2.12 8.16 2.09
CA ILE A 217 1.67 8.64 0.79
C ILE A 217 0.17 8.90 0.83
N ASN A 218 -0.31 10.09 0.46
CA ASN A 218 -1.72 10.45 0.35
C ASN A 218 -2.63 9.84 1.45
N PRO A 219 -2.32 10.04 2.75
CA PRO A 219 -2.95 9.27 3.81
C PRO A 219 -4.46 9.50 3.89
N SER A 220 -5.20 8.47 4.27
CA SER A 220 -6.61 8.63 4.64
C SER A 220 -6.77 9.62 5.80
N ILE A 221 -7.94 10.27 5.90
CA ILE A 221 -8.21 11.25 6.96
C ILE A 221 -8.05 10.61 8.34
N ARG A 222 -8.56 9.37 8.49
CA ARG A 222 -8.42 8.60 9.72
C ARG A 222 -6.97 8.31 10.05
N PHE A 223 -6.17 7.90 9.07
CA PHE A 223 -4.77 7.59 9.31
C PHE A 223 -3.95 8.85 9.67
N PHE A 224 -4.14 9.94 8.92
CA PHE A 224 -3.51 11.21 9.19
C PHE A 224 -3.85 11.72 10.61
N SER A 225 -5.12 11.64 11.00
CA SER A 225 -5.59 12.05 12.33
C SER A 225 -4.93 11.25 13.45
N LYS A 226 -4.82 9.92 13.28
CA LYS A 226 -4.14 9.04 14.23
C LYS A 226 -2.67 9.41 14.41
N ILE A 227 -1.94 9.64 13.30
CA ILE A 227 -0.52 10.02 13.37
C ILE A 227 -0.37 11.35 14.11
N VAL A 228 -1.18 12.36 13.77
CA VAL A 228 -1.15 13.68 14.43
C VAL A 228 -1.44 13.57 15.92
N GLU A 229 -2.43 12.77 16.33
CA GLU A 229 -2.75 12.53 17.74
C GLU A 229 -1.55 11.95 18.49
N LEU A 230 -0.88 10.94 17.92
CA LEU A 230 0.29 10.31 18.55
C LEU A 230 1.45 11.29 18.74
N PHE A 231 1.65 12.24 17.83
CA PHE A 231 2.60 13.34 18.01
C PHE A 231 2.15 14.30 19.11
N LYS A 232 0.87 14.70 19.14
CA LYS A 232 0.33 15.62 20.17
C LYS A 232 0.52 15.10 21.59
N ILE A 233 0.36 13.79 21.80
CA ILE A 233 0.54 13.15 23.10
C ILE A 233 1.99 12.70 23.37
N GLY A 234 2.93 13.00 22.45
CA GLY A 234 4.35 12.71 22.62
C GLY A 234 4.75 11.24 22.46
N LYS A 235 3.86 10.38 21.97
CA LYS A 235 4.16 8.98 21.64
C LYS A 235 5.03 8.86 20.39
N LEU A 236 4.82 9.74 19.41
CA LEU A 236 5.74 9.96 18.31
C LEU A 236 6.52 11.25 18.55
N LYS A 237 7.79 11.28 18.14
CA LYS A 237 8.65 12.45 18.29
C LYS A 237 9.45 12.69 17.02
N GLN A 238 9.54 13.94 16.60
CA GLN A 238 10.29 14.36 15.42
C GLN A 238 11.02 15.66 15.73
N TYR A 239 12.35 15.58 15.80
CA TYR A 239 13.21 16.69 16.24
C TYR A 239 13.98 17.34 15.09
N SER A 240 13.82 16.85 13.86
CA SER A 240 14.47 17.38 12.66
C SER A 240 13.50 17.36 11.48
N ASP A 241 13.74 18.25 10.52
CA ASP A 241 12.98 18.30 9.27
C ASP A 241 12.98 16.94 8.56
N PHE A 242 14.08 16.18 8.67
CA PHE A 242 14.25 14.85 8.07
C PHE A 242 13.97 13.68 9.02
N GLY A 243 13.18 13.88 10.08
CA GLY A 243 12.85 12.83 11.05
C GLY A 243 12.14 11.61 10.43
N LYS A 244 11.83 10.63 11.29
CA LYS A 244 11.33 9.32 10.86
C LYS A 244 10.15 9.39 9.91
N TYR A 245 9.16 10.25 10.16
CA TYR A 245 7.94 10.30 9.35
C TYR A 245 8.02 11.45 8.34
N THR A 246 7.66 11.15 7.10
CA THR A 246 7.54 12.13 6.02
C THR A 246 6.22 11.92 5.32
N ILE A 247 5.37 12.94 5.32
CA ILE A 247 4.07 12.88 4.64
C ILE A 247 4.26 13.38 3.22
N VAL A 248 3.65 12.71 2.26
CA VAL A 248 3.70 13.09 0.86
C VAL A 248 2.30 13.13 0.31
N THR A 249 1.91 14.28 -0.22
CA THR A 249 0.66 14.42 -0.96
C THR A 249 0.99 14.59 -2.44
N GLU A 250 0.28 13.88 -3.31
CA GLU A 250 0.38 14.02 -4.76
C GLU A 250 -0.98 14.31 -5.37
N ARG A 251 -1.12 15.47 -6.02
CA ARG A 251 -2.36 15.85 -6.70
C ARG A 251 -2.06 16.21 -8.14
N LYS A 252 -2.74 15.55 -9.08
CA LYS A 252 -2.51 15.73 -10.53
C LYS A 252 -1.02 15.60 -10.90
N ARG A 253 -0.35 14.58 -10.34
CA ARG A 253 1.09 14.30 -10.55
C ARG A 253 2.00 15.46 -10.09
N ARG A 254 1.57 16.21 -9.08
CA ARG A 254 2.37 17.24 -8.41
C ARG A 254 2.61 16.81 -6.98
N THR A 255 3.87 16.56 -6.66
CA THR A 255 4.30 16.09 -5.35
C THR A 255 4.52 17.26 -4.40
N ILE A 256 4.01 17.10 -3.18
CA ILE A 256 4.22 17.99 -2.05
C ILE A 256 4.73 17.14 -0.90
N ILE A 257 5.96 17.41 -0.45
CA ILE A 257 6.51 16.78 0.74
C ILE A 257 6.14 17.66 1.94
N GLN A 258 5.62 17.03 2.99
CA GLN A 258 5.20 17.65 4.23
C GLN A 258 6.05 17.07 5.36
N TYR A 259 6.86 17.94 5.96
CA TYR A 259 7.66 17.63 7.14
C TYR A 259 6.84 17.96 8.38
N ILE A 260 6.76 17.00 9.30
CA ILE A 260 6.05 17.17 10.57
C ILE A 260 7.00 17.86 11.56
N ARG A 261 6.52 18.90 12.25
CA ARG A 261 7.24 19.50 13.37
C ARG A 261 6.39 19.45 14.61
N THR A 262 7.06 19.24 15.74
CA THR A 262 6.43 19.19 17.05
C THR A 262 7.07 20.17 18.01
N LEU A 263 6.27 20.99 18.67
CA LEU A 263 6.70 21.98 19.66
C LEU A 263 6.10 21.63 21.03
N PRO A 264 6.91 21.51 22.10
CA PRO A 264 6.38 21.28 23.46
C PRO A 264 5.44 22.39 23.89
N MET A 265 4.38 22.05 24.62
CA MET A 265 3.42 22.99 25.21
C MET A 265 3.47 22.93 26.74
N ASP A 266 3.21 24.08 27.39
CA ASP A 266 3.17 24.20 28.85
C ASP A 266 2.13 23.25 29.51
N SER A 267 1.11 22.85 28.77
CA SER A 267 0.07 21.90 29.22
C SER A 267 0.51 20.43 29.28
N GLY A 268 1.76 20.11 28.93
CA GLY A 268 2.29 18.74 28.98
C GLY A 268 2.07 17.90 27.72
N GLY A 269 1.86 18.54 26.57
CA GLY A 269 1.73 17.90 25.25
C GLY A 269 2.56 18.59 24.16
N PHE A 270 2.26 18.30 22.90
CA PHE A 270 2.94 18.91 21.75
C PHE A 270 1.95 19.57 20.80
N TYR A 271 2.27 20.79 20.36
CA TYR A 271 1.70 21.38 19.17
C TYR A 271 2.31 20.71 17.94
N VAL A 272 1.48 20.37 16.96
CA VAL A 272 1.91 19.67 15.73
C VAL A 272 1.49 20.51 14.54
N ASP A 273 2.46 20.87 13.69
CA ASP A 273 2.22 21.46 12.39
C ASP A 273 2.94 20.69 11.29
N THR A 274 2.66 21.06 10.05
CA THR A 274 3.42 20.60 8.89
C THR A 274 3.97 21.80 8.15
N TRP A 275 5.18 21.65 7.62
CA TRP A 275 5.74 22.59 6.68
C TRP A 275 6.10 21.87 5.39
N SER A 276 5.82 22.53 4.27
CA SER A 276 6.16 22.05 2.94
C SER A 276 7.08 23.03 2.25
N PRO A 277 8.18 22.57 1.65
CA PRO A 277 8.81 23.33 0.58
C PRO A 277 7.83 23.48 -0.59
N LEU A 278 8.18 24.35 -1.54
CA LEU A 278 7.41 24.56 -2.77
C LEU A 278 7.02 23.24 -3.45
N ILE A 279 5.93 23.27 -4.23
CA ILE A 279 5.52 22.13 -5.06
C ILE A 279 6.73 21.65 -5.89
N LEU A 280 7.06 20.37 -5.75
CA LEU A 280 8.26 19.81 -6.37
C LEU A 280 8.00 19.44 -7.83
N LYS A 281 8.98 19.72 -8.68
CA LYS A 281 9.11 19.03 -9.97
C LYS A 281 9.73 17.66 -9.74
N ASP A 282 9.57 16.76 -10.69
CA ASP A 282 10.14 15.40 -10.65
C ASP A 282 11.67 15.43 -10.39
N SER A 283 12.38 16.41 -10.95
CA SER A 283 13.82 16.63 -10.73
C SER A 283 14.18 16.95 -9.27
N ASP A 284 13.27 17.58 -8.54
CA ASP A 284 13.52 18.11 -7.20
C ASP A 284 13.31 17.01 -6.15
N ILE A 285 12.53 15.96 -6.47
CA ILE A 285 12.25 14.82 -5.59
C ILE A 285 13.54 14.07 -5.27
N ALA A 286 14.38 13.80 -6.28
CA ALA A 286 15.62 13.07 -6.08
C ALA A 286 16.57 13.79 -5.11
N GLU A 287 16.64 15.12 -5.16
CA GLU A 287 17.46 15.90 -4.24
C GLU A 287 16.88 15.91 -2.82
N ALA A 288 15.55 16.04 -2.69
CA ALA A 288 14.89 15.95 -1.39
C ALA A 288 15.10 14.58 -0.72
N LEU A 289 15.14 13.50 -1.49
CA LEU A 289 15.35 12.15 -0.98
C LEU A 289 16.76 11.92 -0.42
N LYS A 290 17.81 12.51 -1.04
CA LYS A 290 19.19 12.41 -0.53
C LYS A 290 19.37 12.98 0.87
N CYS A 291 18.60 14.00 1.23
CA CYS A 291 18.62 14.58 2.57
C CYS A 291 17.77 13.79 3.58
N SER A 292 16.88 12.92 3.09
CA SER A 292 15.81 12.30 3.88
C SER A 292 16.01 10.84 4.27
N VAL A 293 16.89 10.10 3.57
CA VAL A 293 17.11 8.65 3.69
C VAL A 293 18.57 8.36 3.98
#